data_AF-A0A3G3K0X8-F1
#
_entry.id   AF-A0A3G3K0X8-F1
#
_cell.length_a   1.000
_cell.length_b   1.000
_cell.length_c   1.000
_cell.angle_alpha   90.00
_cell.angle_beta   90.00
_cell.angle_gamma   90.00
#
_symmetry.space_group_name_H-M   'P 1'
#
loop_
_entity.id
_entity.type
_entity.pdbx_description
1 polymer ?
#
loop_
_entity_poly.entity_id
_entity_poly.type
_entity_poly.pdbx_seq_one_letter_code
_entity_poly.pdbx_strand_id
1 'polypeptide(L)'
;MKKAKGTKILFVCTKPYQYLIARLIKEGGGYEPCDILILNHFHEAEEFARKVRETGVWKKVFYIDDGQLDQYKLALHPLRKYFFYHGWKKLLPSVLADTSAYSEVFVAHDFVAVEYAIMRKFGSENKPVYLYEEGFGNYINNSTHSRWHMRMLKRMAPLLGLPGGYFGSLRWIDSVWLQRPALIQQDRQNPIRKKTRGLPMTFNRFLAIPRIVEECYRLYPELSEIDRQVAGLKEMSVVLTDSFLDTVPDRAAYVRDMKAKVDEAVGRSDAPMFIKQHPGEKRDIDAVPGKILTLPKKLPCELLYLVILKNGIRKINLFSFGSTAILNLYDLCKSDNSLDIYIFDSLRMEEDVKMIADRFCELAKKHQIAFQTV
;
A
#
# COMPACT_ATOMS: atom_id res chain seq x y z
N MET A 1 -24.18 -9.91 16.80
CA MET A 1 -24.02 -8.75 17.71
C MET A 1 -24.89 -7.61 17.20
N LYS A 2 -25.84 -7.11 18.00
CA LYS A 2 -26.63 -5.91 17.67
C LYS A 2 -25.72 -4.69 17.84
N LYS A 3 -25.27 -4.07 16.73
CA LYS A 3 -24.53 -2.80 16.77
C LYS A 3 -25.45 -1.70 17.31
N ALA A 4 -24.98 -0.91 18.27
CA ALA A 4 -25.73 0.22 18.81
C ALA A 4 -26.08 1.19 17.68
N LYS A 5 -27.36 1.56 17.56
CA LYS A 5 -27.80 2.59 16.61
C LYS A 5 -27.10 3.91 16.97
N GLY A 6 -26.28 4.43 16.05
CA GLY A 6 -25.74 5.80 16.13
C GLY A 6 -24.23 5.96 16.31
N THR A 7 -23.46 4.88 16.51
CA THR A 7 -22.00 4.95 16.64
C THR A 7 -21.30 4.89 15.28
N LYS A 8 -20.30 5.75 15.09
CA LYS A 8 -19.52 5.85 13.86
C LYS A 8 -18.35 4.85 13.83
N ILE A 9 -17.82 4.61 12.64
CA ILE A 9 -16.54 3.92 12.44
C ILE A 9 -15.49 4.95 12.00
N LEU A 10 -14.29 4.88 12.57
CA LEU A 10 -13.15 5.69 12.16
C LEU A 10 -12.22 4.86 11.27
N PHE A 11 -11.83 5.43 10.12
CA PHE A 11 -10.74 4.90 9.30
C PHE A 11 -9.54 5.84 9.38
N VAL A 12 -8.32 5.30 9.48
CA VAL A 12 -7.08 6.07 9.48
C VAL A 12 -6.21 5.61 8.32
N CYS A 13 -5.70 6.55 7.53
CA CYS A 13 -4.98 6.30 6.29
C CYS A 13 -3.72 7.18 6.17
N THR A 14 -2.62 6.57 5.73
CA THR A 14 -1.30 7.19 5.53
C THR A 14 -0.81 7.10 4.08
N LYS A 15 -1.52 6.41 3.19
CA LYS A 15 -1.15 6.25 1.77
C LYS A 15 -2.38 6.24 0.84
N PRO A 16 -2.29 6.73 -0.40
CA PRO A 16 -3.39 6.69 -1.37
C PRO A 16 -3.98 5.29 -1.60
N TYR A 17 -3.16 4.24 -1.62
CA TYR A 17 -3.64 2.86 -1.75
C TYR A 17 -4.51 2.42 -0.54
N GLN A 18 -4.13 2.82 0.67
CA GLN A 18 -4.90 2.49 1.88
C GLN A 18 -6.29 3.14 1.86
N TYR A 19 -6.44 4.30 1.21
CA TYR A 19 -7.76 4.89 0.97
C TYR A 19 -8.65 3.94 0.17
N LEU A 20 -8.13 3.31 -0.88
CA LEU A 20 -8.89 2.35 -1.69
C LEU A 20 -9.32 1.14 -0.86
N ILE A 21 -8.43 0.62 0.01
CA ILE A 21 -8.77 -0.48 0.92
C ILE A 21 -9.80 -0.06 1.98
N ALA A 22 -9.66 1.12 2.58
CA ALA A 22 -10.63 1.67 3.53
C ALA A 22 -12.01 1.83 2.88
N ARG A 23 -12.06 2.35 1.66
CA ARG A 23 -13.29 2.47 0.86
C ARG A 23 -13.89 1.13 0.52
N LEU A 24 -13.09 0.15 0.15
CA LEU A 24 -13.51 -1.22 -0.12
C LEU A 24 -14.11 -1.87 1.15
N ILE A 25 -13.49 -1.68 2.31
CA ILE A 25 -14.02 -2.19 3.60
C ILE A 25 -15.35 -1.51 3.93
N LYS A 26 -15.43 -0.18 3.81
CA LYS A 26 -16.65 0.59 4.04
C LYS A 26 -17.80 0.08 3.16
N GLU A 27 -17.52 -0.08 1.87
CA GLU A 27 -18.49 -0.54 0.86
C GLU A 27 -18.91 -1.99 1.11
N GLY A 28 -17.95 -2.90 1.26
CA GLY A 28 -18.21 -4.33 1.46
C GLY A 28 -18.84 -4.66 2.82
N GLY A 29 -18.51 -3.89 3.85
CA GLY A 29 -19.09 -4.02 5.18
C GLY A 29 -20.45 -3.33 5.36
N GLY A 30 -20.89 -2.53 4.37
CA GLY A 30 -22.10 -1.72 4.48
C GLY A 30 -22.05 -0.72 5.64
N TYR A 31 -20.87 -0.16 5.91
CA TYR A 31 -20.63 0.64 7.11
C TYR A 31 -21.06 2.09 6.93
N GLU A 32 -22.06 2.51 7.71
CA GLU A 32 -22.48 3.90 7.86
C GLU A 32 -22.99 4.17 9.29
N PRO A 33 -22.72 5.34 9.89
CA PRO A 33 -21.86 6.42 9.39
C PRO A 33 -20.35 6.18 9.59
N CYS A 34 -19.52 6.60 8.63
CA CYS A 34 -18.04 6.53 8.72
C CYS A 34 -17.35 7.90 8.62
N ASP A 35 -16.31 8.10 9.43
CA ASP A 35 -15.36 9.23 9.29
C ASP A 35 -13.98 8.68 8.87
N ILE A 36 -13.17 9.51 8.21
CA ILE A 36 -11.78 9.17 7.84
C ILE A 36 -10.79 10.22 8.33
N LEU A 37 -9.63 9.77 8.78
CA LEU A 37 -8.46 10.56 9.13
C LEU A 37 -7.32 10.26 8.16
N ILE A 38 -6.80 11.30 7.52
CA ILE A 38 -5.67 11.24 6.59
C ILE A 38 -4.45 11.90 7.25
N LEU A 39 -3.34 11.18 7.28
CA LEU A 39 -2.07 11.65 7.84
C LEU A 39 -1.09 12.10 6.75
N ASN A 40 -0.24 13.08 7.05
CA ASN A 40 0.72 13.68 6.11
C ASN A 40 1.96 12.80 5.86
N HIS A 41 1.73 11.64 5.24
CA HIS A 41 2.77 10.62 4.99
C HIS A 41 3.06 10.40 3.50
N PHE A 42 2.41 11.17 2.62
CA PHE A 42 2.59 11.12 1.18
C PHE A 42 2.47 12.50 0.56
N HIS A 43 3.06 12.66 -0.63
CA HIS A 43 3.01 13.90 -1.39
C HIS A 43 1.57 14.32 -1.68
N GLU A 44 1.26 15.61 -1.48
CA GLU A 44 -0.09 16.20 -1.66
C GLU A 44 -1.19 15.61 -0.74
N ALA A 45 -0.84 15.05 0.43
CA ALA A 45 -1.84 14.47 1.34
C ALA A 45 -2.96 15.43 1.76
N GLU A 46 -2.66 16.72 1.95
CA GLU A 46 -3.66 17.76 2.26
C GLU A 46 -4.63 17.99 1.10
N GLU A 47 -4.11 18.13 -0.13
CA GLU A 47 -4.95 18.28 -1.32
C GLU A 47 -5.81 17.02 -1.55
N PHE A 48 -5.23 15.84 -1.35
CA PHE A 48 -5.95 14.57 -1.41
C PHE A 48 -7.10 14.56 -0.38
N ALA A 49 -6.86 15.00 0.87
CA ALA A 49 -7.90 15.10 1.88
C ALA A 49 -9.03 16.07 1.49
N ARG A 50 -8.70 17.18 0.82
CA ARG A 50 -9.70 18.10 0.25
C ARG A 50 -10.56 17.40 -0.81
N LYS A 51 -9.94 16.72 -1.79
CA LYS A 51 -10.67 15.96 -2.82
C LYS A 51 -11.55 14.87 -2.22
N VAL A 52 -11.06 14.14 -1.23
CA VAL A 52 -11.83 13.12 -0.50
C VAL A 52 -13.06 13.75 0.18
N ARG A 53 -12.93 14.94 0.75
CA ARG A 53 -14.07 15.67 1.35
C ARG A 53 -15.13 16.03 0.31
N GLU A 54 -14.71 16.43 -0.88
CA GLU A 54 -15.60 16.78 -2.01
C GLU A 54 -16.38 15.58 -2.54
N THR A 55 -15.92 14.34 -2.32
CA THR A 55 -16.68 13.13 -2.71
C THR A 55 -18.00 12.97 -1.96
N GLY A 56 -18.13 13.55 -0.76
CA GLY A 56 -19.31 13.40 0.10
C GLY A 56 -19.51 11.99 0.68
N VAL A 57 -18.59 11.05 0.45
CA VAL A 57 -18.71 9.65 0.87
C VAL A 57 -18.48 9.45 2.36
N TRP A 58 -17.69 10.32 2.96
CA TRP A 58 -17.31 10.27 4.37
C TRP A 58 -18.05 11.36 5.14
N LYS A 59 -18.60 11.02 6.30
CA LYS A 59 -19.33 11.99 7.13
C LYS A 59 -18.42 13.10 7.64
N LYS A 60 -17.17 12.78 7.99
CA LYS A 60 -16.09 13.75 8.24
C LYS A 60 -14.78 13.26 7.66
N VAL A 61 -13.99 14.20 7.14
CA VAL A 61 -12.63 13.99 6.65
C VAL A 61 -11.69 14.88 7.45
N PHE A 62 -10.85 14.26 8.28
CA PHE A 62 -9.80 14.93 9.05
C PHE A 62 -8.47 14.84 8.30
N TYR A 63 -7.67 15.89 8.40
CA TYR A 63 -6.28 15.91 7.97
C TYR A 63 -5.40 16.29 9.17
N ILE A 64 -4.31 15.55 9.37
CA ILE A 64 -3.33 15.81 10.42
C ILE A 64 -1.93 15.76 9.82
N ASP A 65 -1.16 16.81 10.07
CA ASP A 65 0.26 16.83 9.78
C ASP A 65 1.05 16.24 10.94
N ASP A 66 1.55 15.01 10.77
CA ASP A 66 2.40 14.29 11.72
C ASP A 66 3.73 13.83 11.10
N GLY A 67 4.09 14.34 9.92
CA GLY A 67 5.27 13.85 9.17
C GLY A 67 6.58 13.97 9.96
N GLN A 68 6.75 15.05 10.72
CA GLN A 68 7.94 15.26 11.57
C GLN A 68 8.01 14.28 12.75
N LEU A 69 6.86 13.85 13.26
CA LEU A 69 6.78 12.96 14.42
C LEU A 69 7.30 11.56 14.08
N ASP A 70 7.00 11.08 12.87
CA ASP A 70 7.44 9.76 12.44
C ASP A 70 8.94 9.72 12.17
N GLN A 71 9.49 10.77 11.55
CA GLN A 71 10.93 10.93 11.37
C GLN A 71 11.68 10.96 12.72
N TYR A 72 11.17 11.73 13.69
CA TYR A 72 11.73 11.76 15.04
C TYR A 72 11.73 10.38 15.69
N LYS A 73 10.61 9.66 15.64
CA LYS A 73 10.46 8.29 16.17
C LYS A 73 11.49 7.34 15.58
N LEU A 74 11.75 7.41 14.27
CA LEU A 74 12.71 6.53 13.60
C LEU A 74 14.14 6.72 14.13
N ALA A 75 14.54 7.96 14.40
CA ALA A 75 15.87 8.34 14.92
C ALA A 75 16.12 7.93 16.39
N LEU A 76 15.09 7.53 17.13
CA LEU A 76 15.24 7.16 18.54
C LEU A 76 15.95 5.79 18.74
N HIS A 77 16.87 5.74 19.69
CA HIS A 77 17.45 4.49 20.19
C HIS A 77 16.39 3.66 20.95
N PRO A 78 16.46 2.31 20.96
CA PRO A 78 15.48 1.40 21.59
C PRO A 78 14.88 1.83 22.94
N LEU A 79 15.68 2.26 23.92
CA LEU A 79 15.17 2.70 25.23
C LEU A 79 14.29 3.95 25.12
N ARG A 80 14.68 4.92 24.29
CA ARG A 80 13.86 6.12 24.04
C ARG A 80 12.58 5.77 23.27
N LYS A 81 12.64 4.80 22.35
CA LYS A 81 11.45 4.25 21.67
C LYS A 81 10.46 3.67 22.68
N TYR A 82 10.93 2.94 23.69
CA TYR A 82 10.06 2.43 24.75
C TYR A 82 9.29 3.57 25.46
N PHE A 83 9.99 4.59 25.97
CA PHE A 83 9.31 5.72 26.62
C PHE A 83 8.40 6.51 25.68
N PHE A 84 8.80 6.67 24.42
CA PHE A 84 8.00 7.33 23.38
C PHE A 84 6.63 6.65 23.21
N TYR A 85 6.62 5.32 22.99
CA TYR A 85 5.37 4.57 22.83
C TYR A 85 4.54 4.45 24.12
N HIS A 86 5.19 4.47 25.29
CA HIS A 86 4.45 4.52 26.57
C HIS A 86 3.82 5.90 26.82
N GLY A 87 4.40 6.97 26.26
CA GLY A 87 3.88 8.34 26.26
C GLY A 87 2.77 8.62 25.24
N TRP A 88 2.11 7.58 24.70
CA TRP A 88 1.16 7.65 23.57
C TRP A 88 0.07 8.74 23.69
N LYS A 89 -0.36 9.11 24.90
CA LYS A 89 -1.38 10.16 25.09
C LYS A 89 -0.94 11.50 24.49
N LYS A 90 0.36 11.79 24.48
CA LYS A 90 0.93 13.02 23.88
C LYS A 90 0.90 13.00 22.34
N LEU A 91 0.74 11.82 21.75
CA LEU A 91 0.71 11.60 20.31
C LEU A 91 -0.74 11.53 19.79
N LEU A 92 -1.74 11.51 20.69
CA LEU A 92 -3.15 11.44 20.32
C LEU A 92 -3.61 12.82 19.81
N PRO A 93 -4.17 12.91 18.60
CA PRO A 93 -4.73 14.15 18.09
C PRO A 93 -5.85 14.69 18.99
N SER A 94 -5.90 16.01 19.16
CA SER A 94 -6.94 16.68 19.97
C SER A 94 -8.36 16.36 19.47
N VAL A 95 -8.54 16.25 18.15
CA VAL A 95 -9.81 15.86 17.51
C VAL A 95 -10.27 14.43 17.87
N LEU A 96 -9.39 13.61 18.44
CA LEU A 96 -9.66 12.26 18.93
C LEU A 96 -9.49 12.13 20.45
N ALA A 97 -9.43 13.25 21.19
CA ALA A 97 -9.40 13.21 22.65
C ALA A 97 -10.68 12.59 23.22
N ASP A 98 -11.83 12.94 22.65
CA ASP A 98 -13.10 12.25 22.84
C ASP A 98 -13.37 11.32 21.64
N THR A 99 -13.49 10.02 21.92
CA THR A 99 -13.84 9.02 20.91
C THR A 99 -15.21 8.40 21.17
N SER A 100 -16.02 8.93 22.08
CA SER A 100 -17.35 8.43 22.48
C SER A 100 -18.29 8.18 21.29
N ALA A 101 -18.18 9.00 20.24
CA ALA A 101 -18.96 8.87 19.02
C ALA A 101 -18.59 7.66 18.14
N TYR A 102 -17.44 7.01 18.39
CA TYR A 102 -16.94 5.90 17.58
C TYR A 102 -17.09 4.56 18.32
N SER A 103 -17.57 3.55 17.59
CA SER A 103 -17.64 2.17 18.10
C SER A 103 -16.35 1.38 17.87
N GLU A 104 -15.66 1.62 16.76
CA GLU A 104 -14.48 0.86 16.33
C GLU A 104 -13.60 1.69 15.40
N VAL A 105 -12.35 1.27 15.23
CA VAL A 105 -11.37 1.93 14.35
C VAL A 105 -10.67 0.93 13.44
N PHE A 106 -10.49 1.34 12.18
CA PHE A 106 -9.65 0.69 11.20
C PHE A 106 -8.38 1.52 11.00
N VAL A 107 -7.23 0.92 11.25
CA VAL A 107 -5.90 1.52 11.08
C VAL A 107 -5.11 0.74 10.03
N ALA A 108 -4.22 1.40 9.31
CA ALA A 108 -3.42 0.76 8.27
C ALA A 108 -2.11 0.21 8.84
N HIS A 109 -1.54 0.84 9.87
CA HIS A 109 -0.21 0.51 10.36
C HIS A 109 -0.11 0.61 11.89
N ASP A 110 0.54 -0.37 12.50
CA ASP A 110 0.83 -0.40 13.94
C ASP A 110 2.17 0.23 14.37
N PHE A 111 2.91 0.88 13.44
CA PHE A 111 4.19 1.55 13.71
C PHE A 111 4.13 3.06 13.54
N VAL A 112 3.12 3.59 12.85
CA VAL A 112 2.92 5.04 12.73
C VAL A 112 2.53 5.58 14.11
N ALA A 113 3.23 6.61 14.56
CA ALA A 113 3.12 7.10 15.94
C ALA A 113 1.68 7.50 16.32
N VAL A 114 1.00 8.21 15.41
CA VAL A 114 -0.39 8.64 15.60
C VAL A 114 -1.35 7.45 15.55
N GLU A 115 -1.23 6.55 14.58
CA GLU A 115 -2.06 5.33 14.52
C GLU A 115 -1.90 4.48 15.80
N TYR A 116 -0.67 4.34 16.28
CA TYR A 116 -0.39 3.67 17.55
C TYR A 116 -1.13 4.30 18.74
N ALA A 117 -1.14 5.63 18.83
CA ALA A 117 -1.88 6.33 19.88
C ALA A 117 -3.40 6.15 19.76
N ILE A 118 -3.93 6.14 18.53
CA ILE A 118 -5.35 5.90 18.26
C ILE A 118 -5.73 4.46 18.67
N MET A 119 -4.95 3.45 18.26
CA MET A 119 -5.17 2.06 18.67
C MET A 119 -5.16 1.92 20.20
N ARG A 120 -4.20 2.56 20.88
CA ARG A 120 -4.10 2.56 22.35
C ARG A 120 -5.32 3.20 23.00
N LYS A 121 -5.81 4.32 22.46
CA LYS A 121 -7.00 5.03 22.93
C LYS A 121 -8.23 4.13 22.84
N PHE A 122 -8.53 3.60 21.66
CA PHE A 122 -9.68 2.71 21.43
C PHE A 122 -9.57 1.43 22.28
N GLY A 123 -8.40 0.79 22.29
CA GLY A 123 -8.16 -0.40 23.11
C GLY A 123 -8.30 -0.15 24.61
N SER A 124 -7.95 1.04 25.11
CA SER A 124 -8.16 1.41 26.53
C SER A 124 -9.63 1.64 26.90
N GLU A 125 -10.48 1.88 25.89
CA GLU A 125 -11.93 2.05 26.04
C GLU A 125 -12.69 0.76 25.67
N ASN A 126 -11.99 -0.37 25.51
CA ASN A 126 -12.54 -1.65 25.08
C ASN A 126 -13.31 -1.59 23.75
N LYS A 127 -12.88 -0.71 22.84
CA LYS A 127 -13.44 -0.59 21.49
C LYS A 127 -12.62 -1.43 20.51
N PRO A 128 -13.26 -2.13 19.56
CA PRO A 128 -12.54 -2.92 18.57
C PRO A 128 -11.57 -2.09 17.72
N VAL A 129 -10.39 -2.64 17.50
CA VAL A 129 -9.33 -2.09 16.64
C VAL A 129 -8.97 -3.12 15.59
N TYR A 130 -9.12 -2.74 14.33
CA TYR A 130 -8.74 -3.60 13.21
C TYR A 130 -7.59 -2.98 12.44
N LEU A 131 -6.60 -3.81 12.14
CA LEU A 131 -5.58 -3.46 11.17
C LEU A 131 -6.07 -3.91 9.79
N TYR A 132 -5.96 -3.07 8.78
CA TYR A 132 -6.27 -3.44 7.40
C TYR A 132 -5.04 -3.38 6.51
N GLU A 133 -5.17 -3.95 5.31
CA GLU A 133 -4.06 -4.10 4.38
C GLU A 133 -3.37 -2.78 4.02
N GLU A 134 -2.07 -2.74 4.28
CA GLU A 134 -1.14 -1.74 3.76
C GLU A 134 -0.52 -2.21 2.44
N GLY A 135 -0.22 -3.51 2.35
CA GLY A 135 0.43 -4.14 1.21
C GLY A 135 1.30 -5.32 1.66
N PHE A 136 2.43 -5.52 1.00
CA PHE A 136 3.30 -6.67 1.24
C PHE A 136 3.83 -6.82 2.66
N GLY A 137 4.09 -5.70 3.34
CA GLY A 137 4.59 -5.71 4.72
C GLY A 137 3.68 -6.49 5.69
N ASN A 138 2.40 -6.68 5.35
CA ASN A 138 1.49 -7.50 6.14
C ASN A 138 1.77 -9.01 6.05
N TYR A 139 2.44 -9.47 4.98
CA TYR A 139 2.61 -10.90 4.67
C TYR A 139 4.00 -11.45 5.02
N ILE A 140 4.93 -10.59 5.40
CA ILE A 140 6.30 -10.96 5.73
C ILE A 140 6.67 -10.60 7.17
N ASN A 141 7.77 -11.21 7.64
CA ASN A 141 8.42 -10.77 8.86
C ASN A 141 9.28 -9.54 8.55
N ASN A 142 8.89 -8.39 9.08
CA ASN A 142 9.60 -7.12 8.90
C ASN A 142 10.85 -6.99 9.80
N SER A 143 11.25 -8.04 10.51
CA SER A 143 12.51 -8.06 11.25
C SER A 143 13.70 -8.21 10.31
N THR A 144 14.32 -7.08 9.93
CA THR A 144 15.53 -7.02 9.09
C THR A 144 16.85 -7.17 9.87
N HIS A 145 16.81 -7.34 11.19
CA HIS A 145 18.05 -7.39 11.99
C HIS A 145 18.87 -8.67 11.76
N SER A 146 20.14 -8.50 11.37
CA SER A 146 21.11 -9.59 11.26
C SER A 146 21.43 -10.24 12.61
N ARG A 147 21.51 -9.43 13.68
CA ARG A 147 21.87 -9.89 15.04
C ARG A 147 20.73 -10.68 15.71
N TRP A 148 21.05 -11.86 16.22
CA TRP A 148 20.08 -12.78 16.85
C TRP A 148 19.35 -12.16 18.06
N HIS A 149 20.05 -11.47 18.95
CA HIS A 149 19.42 -10.84 20.13
C HIS A 149 18.42 -9.74 19.74
N MET A 150 18.69 -8.96 18.68
CA MET A 150 17.75 -7.95 18.19
C MET A 150 16.51 -8.59 17.56
N ARG A 151 16.66 -9.72 16.86
CA ARG A 151 15.52 -10.52 16.36
C ARG A 151 14.65 -11.04 17.53
N MET A 152 15.27 -11.53 18.60
CA MET A 152 14.56 -11.99 19.79
C MET A 152 13.81 -10.84 20.49
N LEU A 153 14.47 -9.69 20.69
CA LEU A 153 13.84 -8.49 21.26
C LEU A 153 12.64 -8.03 20.42
N LYS A 154 12.77 -8.02 19.08
CA LYS A 154 11.66 -7.68 18.18
C LYS A 154 10.49 -8.65 18.24
N ARG A 155 10.77 -9.94 18.49
CA ARG A 155 9.73 -10.96 18.69
C ARG A 155 8.98 -10.76 20.01
N MET A 156 9.66 -10.29 21.06
CA MET A 156 9.08 -10.03 22.38
C MET A 156 8.46 -8.64 22.50
N ALA A 157 8.82 -7.69 21.64
CA ALA A 157 8.35 -6.31 21.66
C ALA A 157 6.81 -6.16 21.83
N PRO A 158 5.96 -6.96 21.15
CA PRO A 158 4.51 -6.85 21.32
C PRO A 158 4.01 -7.15 22.74
N LEU A 159 4.72 -7.98 23.51
CA LEU A 159 4.39 -8.28 24.91
C LEU A 159 4.57 -7.04 25.80
N LEU A 160 5.53 -6.19 25.46
CA LEU A 160 5.76 -4.90 26.10
C LEU A 160 4.90 -3.79 25.50
N GLY A 161 4.00 -4.13 24.57
CA GLY A 161 3.19 -3.15 23.88
C GLY A 161 3.94 -2.36 22.80
N LEU A 162 5.08 -2.85 22.34
CA LEU A 162 5.86 -2.21 21.28
C LEU A 162 5.65 -2.91 19.92
N PRO A 163 5.75 -2.18 18.79
CA PRO A 163 5.60 -2.79 17.47
C PRO A 163 6.64 -3.89 17.20
N GLY A 164 6.14 -5.06 16.77
CA GLY A 164 6.89 -6.32 16.66
C GLY A 164 7.61 -6.55 15.34
N GLY A 165 7.74 -7.81 14.94
CA GLY A 165 8.20 -8.21 13.60
C GLY A 165 7.07 -8.42 12.58
N TYR A 166 5.84 -8.64 13.04
CA TYR A 166 4.64 -8.79 12.20
C TYR A 166 3.64 -7.68 12.53
N PHE A 167 3.04 -7.07 11.51
CA PHE A 167 1.95 -6.11 11.66
C PHE A 167 0.72 -6.79 12.24
N GLY A 168 0.05 -6.16 13.21
CA GLY A 168 -1.11 -6.75 13.88
C GLY A 168 -0.77 -7.59 15.12
N SER A 169 0.51 -7.70 15.47
CA SER A 169 0.96 -8.51 16.61
C SER A 169 0.66 -7.87 17.97
N LEU A 170 0.39 -6.56 18.01
CA LEU A 170 0.03 -5.84 19.23
C LEU A 170 -1.26 -6.40 19.86
N ARG A 171 -1.31 -6.38 21.20
CA ARG A 171 -2.45 -6.87 21.97
C ARG A 171 -3.74 -6.09 21.77
N TRP A 172 -3.64 -4.82 21.37
CA TRP A 172 -4.80 -3.95 21.15
C TRP A 172 -5.47 -4.19 19.79
N ILE A 173 -4.84 -4.95 18.88
CA ILE A 173 -5.40 -5.23 17.57
C ILE A 173 -6.21 -6.52 17.67
N ASP A 174 -7.51 -6.43 17.43
CA ASP A 174 -8.44 -7.55 17.53
C ASP A 174 -8.41 -8.44 16.28
N SER A 175 -8.31 -7.82 15.10
CA SER A 175 -8.33 -8.52 13.81
C SER A 175 -7.43 -7.83 12.78
N VAL A 176 -6.90 -8.61 11.85
CA VAL A 176 -6.08 -8.15 10.72
C VAL A 176 -6.78 -8.52 9.42
N TRP A 177 -7.24 -7.52 8.67
CA TRP A 177 -8.09 -7.68 7.50
C TRP A 177 -7.25 -7.55 6.22
N LEU A 178 -7.11 -8.67 5.50
CA LEU A 178 -6.22 -8.81 4.35
C LEU A 178 -6.99 -9.31 3.12
N GLN A 179 -6.52 -8.95 1.93
CA GLN A 179 -6.95 -9.51 0.65
C GLN A 179 -6.65 -11.01 0.58
N ARG A 180 -5.51 -11.43 1.14
CA ARG A 180 -5.02 -12.82 1.06
C ARG A 180 -4.77 -13.43 2.45
N PRO A 181 -5.82 -13.58 3.28
CA PRO A 181 -5.66 -14.05 4.65
C PRO A 181 -5.05 -15.46 4.75
N ALA A 182 -5.28 -16.30 3.72
CA ALA A 182 -4.82 -17.67 3.66
C ALA A 182 -3.30 -17.80 3.83
N LEU A 183 -2.50 -16.85 3.32
CA LEU A 183 -1.03 -16.92 3.45
C LEU A 183 -0.55 -16.89 4.89
N ILE A 184 -1.19 -16.05 5.69
CA ILE A 184 -0.89 -15.91 7.10
C ILE A 184 -1.54 -17.06 7.88
N GLN A 185 -2.73 -17.49 7.46
CA GLN A 185 -3.47 -18.54 8.13
C GLN A 185 -2.93 -19.96 7.89
N GLN A 186 -2.17 -20.19 6.82
CA GLN A 186 -1.54 -21.48 6.54
C GLN A 186 -0.25 -21.67 7.36
N ASP A 187 0.48 -20.59 7.64
CA ASP A 187 1.67 -20.64 8.48
C ASP A 187 1.28 -20.82 9.97
N ARG A 188 1.45 -22.03 10.48
CA ARG A 188 1.16 -22.37 11.88
C ARG A 188 2.03 -21.59 12.88
N GLN A 189 3.19 -21.09 12.46
CA GLN A 189 4.11 -20.35 13.32
C GLN A 189 3.83 -18.84 13.33
N ASN A 190 2.95 -18.36 12.46
CA ASN A 190 2.66 -16.95 12.35
C ASN A 190 1.83 -16.45 13.57
N PRO A 191 2.32 -15.45 14.33
CA PRO A 191 1.69 -15.01 15.57
C PRO A 191 0.31 -14.34 15.37
N ILE A 192 0.02 -13.83 14.17
CA ILE A 192 -1.24 -13.14 13.88
C ILE A 192 -2.27 -14.04 13.20
N ARG A 193 -1.94 -15.30 12.90
CA ARG A 193 -2.78 -16.29 12.20
C ARG A 193 -4.24 -16.31 12.67
N LYS A 194 -4.48 -16.33 13.99
CA LYS A 194 -5.84 -16.41 14.56
C LYS A 194 -6.63 -15.11 14.45
N LYS A 195 -5.93 -13.97 14.32
CA LYS A 195 -6.51 -12.63 14.15
C LYS A 195 -6.80 -12.30 12.69
N THR A 196 -6.15 -12.98 11.74
CA THR A 196 -6.29 -12.65 10.33
C THR A 196 -7.67 -13.03 9.76
N ARG A 197 -8.25 -12.14 8.97
CA ARG A 197 -9.55 -12.26 8.28
C ARG A 197 -9.43 -11.74 6.84
N GLY A 198 -10.32 -12.20 5.98
CA GLY A 198 -10.45 -11.67 4.62
C GLY A 198 -11.10 -10.29 4.63
N LEU A 199 -10.78 -9.45 3.65
CA LEU A 199 -11.55 -8.25 3.35
C LEU A 199 -13.00 -8.63 2.98
N PRO A 200 -13.99 -7.75 3.26
CA PRO A 200 -15.41 -8.06 3.04
C PRO A 200 -15.82 -8.02 1.57
N MET A 201 -14.93 -7.51 0.70
CA MET A 201 -15.12 -7.41 -0.74
C MET A 201 -13.76 -7.60 -1.43
N THR A 202 -13.75 -8.11 -2.66
CA THR A 202 -12.55 -8.18 -3.49
C THR A 202 -12.34 -6.87 -4.25
N PHE A 203 -11.09 -6.57 -4.60
CA PHE A 203 -10.76 -5.35 -5.34
C PHE A 203 -11.42 -5.31 -6.73
N ASN A 204 -11.53 -6.46 -7.41
CA ASN A 204 -12.24 -6.58 -8.69
C ASN A 204 -13.72 -6.17 -8.56
N ARG A 205 -14.44 -6.72 -7.56
CA ARG A 205 -15.84 -6.36 -7.31
C ARG A 205 -15.99 -4.89 -6.93
N PHE A 206 -15.05 -4.34 -6.17
CA PHE A 206 -15.05 -2.93 -5.78
C PHE A 206 -14.91 -1.99 -6.99
N LEU A 207 -13.94 -2.26 -7.87
CA LEU A 207 -13.69 -1.47 -9.08
C LEU A 207 -14.72 -1.70 -10.20
N ALA A 208 -15.59 -2.71 -10.10
CA ALA A 208 -16.71 -2.90 -11.01
C ALA A 208 -17.92 -1.99 -10.69
N ILE A 209 -17.94 -1.30 -9.54
CA ILE A 209 -19.07 -0.47 -9.12
C ILE A 209 -18.97 0.93 -9.78
N PRO A 210 -19.96 1.37 -10.59
CA PRO A 210 -19.84 2.62 -11.35
C PRO A 210 -19.55 3.88 -10.51
N ARG A 211 -20.21 4.04 -9.35
CA ARG A 211 -19.96 5.17 -8.44
C ARG A 211 -18.54 5.18 -7.87
N ILE A 212 -17.93 4.01 -7.69
CA ILE A 212 -16.55 3.88 -7.20
C ILE A 212 -15.58 4.27 -8.31
N VAL A 213 -15.83 3.80 -9.53
CA VAL A 213 -15.03 4.20 -10.70
C VAL A 213 -15.08 5.72 -10.86
N GLU A 214 -16.27 6.31 -10.83
CA GLU A 214 -16.43 7.76 -10.91
C GLU A 214 -15.69 8.51 -9.79
N GLU A 215 -15.80 8.02 -8.54
CA GLU A 215 -15.04 8.54 -7.39
C GLU A 215 -13.52 8.49 -7.66
N CYS A 216 -12.99 7.36 -8.15
CA CYS A 216 -11.58 7.22 -8.49
C CYS A 216 -11.14 8.22 -9.57
N TYR A 217 -11.92 8.43 -10.63
CA TYR A 217 -11.59 9.42 -11.67
C TYR A 217 -11.64 10.86 -11.16
N ARG A 218 -12.48 11.17 -10.16
CA ARG A 218 -12.51 12.48 -9.51
C ARG A 218 -11.30 12.69 -8.59
N LEU A 219 -10.90 11.66 -7.84
CA LEU A 219 -9.74 11.72 -6.94
C LEU A 219 -8.40 11.74 -7.71
N TYR A 220 -8.35 11.02 -8.83
CA TYR A 220 -7.18 10.84 -9.69
C TYR A 220 -7.51 11.25 -11.13
N PRO A 221 -7.68 12.56 -11.41
CA PRO A 221 -8.05 13.06 -12.75
C PRO A 221 -7.05 12.66 -13.84
N GLU A 222 -5.81 12.36 -13.46
CA GLU A 222 -4.75 11.91 -14.35
C GLU A 222 -5.09 10.59 -15.06
N LEU A 223 -6.00 9.78 -14.52
CA LEU A 223 -6.54 8.60 -15.21
C LEU A 223 -7.09 8.94 -16.60
N SER A 224 -7.71 10.11 -16.75
CA SER A 224 -8.26 10.55 -18.04
C SER A 224 -7.16 10.86 -19.07
N GLU A 225 -6.00 11.34 -18.62
CA GLU A 225 -4.86 11.57 -19.49
C GLU A 225 -4.22 10.24 -19.90
N ILE A 226 -4.08 9.31 -18.95
CA ILE A 226 -3.55 7.97 -19.24
C ILE A 226 -4.46 7.27 -20.26
N ASP A 227 -5.79 7.35 -20.10
CA ASP A 227 -6.75 6.80 -21.06
C ASP A 227 -6.50 7.31 -22.48
N ARG A 228 -6.23 8.62 -22.64
CA ARG A 228 -5.89 9.19 -23.96
C ARG A 228 -4.60 8.63 -24.51
N GLN A 229 -3.58 8.48 -23.67
CA GLN A 229 -2.26 7.96 -24.07
C GLN A 229 -2.29 6.50 -24.49
N VAL A 230 -3.19 5.70 -23.91
CA VAL A 230 -3.34 4.27 -24.24
C VAL A 230 -4.45 3.99 -25.25
N ALA A 231 -5.15 5.01 -25.74
CA ALA A 231 -6.28 4.84 -26.64
C ALA A 231 -5.86 4.08 -27.91
N GLY A 232 -6.57 2.98 -28.19
CA GLY A 232 -6.30 2.10 -29.34
C GLY A 232 -5.20 1.06 -29.12
N LEU A 233 -4.43 1.12 -28.02
CA LEU A 233 -3.47 0.07 -27.68
C LEU A 233 -4.18 -1.24 -27.34
N LYS A 234 -3.63 -2.36 -27.81
CA LYS A 234 -4.07 -3.72 -27.42
C LYS A 234 -3.19 -4.33 -26.35
N GLU A 235 -1.98 -3.81 -26.21
CA GLU A 235 -0.94 -4.29 -25.32
C GLU A 235 -0.24 -3.09 -24.69
N MET A 236 0.11 -3.19 -23.41
CA MET A 236 0.75 -2.12 -22.64
C MET A 236 1.93 -2.66 -21.84
N SER A 237 3.10 -2.05 -21.97
CA SER A 237 4.27 -2.37 -21.15
C SER A 237 4.44 -1.33 -20.05
N VAL A 238 4.43 -1.76 -18.80
CA VAL A 238 4.54 -0.90 -17.62
C VAL A 238 5.76 -1.30 -16.80
N VAL A 239 6.64 -0.35 -16.49
CA VAL A 239 7.79 -0.53 -15.60
C VAL A 239 7.48 0.09 -14.24
N LEU A 240 7.50 -0.72 -13.18
CA LEU A 240 7.45 -0.28 -11.80
C LEU A 240 8.88 -0.10 -11.28
N THR A 241 9.29 1.15 -11.09
CA THR A 241 10.63 1.49 -10.58
C THR A 241 10.69 1.44 -9.05
N ASP A 242 11.87 1.68 -8.51
CA ASP A 242 12.16 1.70 -7.07
C ASP A 242 13.01 2.93 -6.70
N SER A 243 13.00 3.30 -5.43
CA SER A 243 13.75 4.41 -4.84
C SER A 243 15.25 4.42 -5.12
N PHE A 244 15.89 3.25 -5.33
CA PHE A 244 17.32 3.22 -5.65
C PHE A 244 17.65 3.91 -6.99
N LEU A 245 16.68 4.11 -7.89
CA LEU A 245 16.94 4.81 -9.15
C LEU A 245 17.41 6.26 -8.92
N ASP A 246 17.12 6.86 -7.76
CA ASP A 246 17.62 8.18 -7.40
C ASP A 246 19.15 8.22 -7.24
N THR A 247 19.78 7.08 -6.90
CA THR A 247 21.23 6.97 -6.69
C THR A 247 21.99 6.64 -7.98
N VAL A 248 21.28 6.28 -9.05
CA VAL A 248 21.89 5.99 -10.35
C VAL A 248 22.48 7.28 -10.94
N PRO A 249 23.81 7.33 -11.23
CA PRO A 249 24.45 8.55 -11.70
C PRO A 249 23.89 9.08 -13.03
N ASP A 250 23.74 8.20 -14.03
CA ASP A 250 23.08 8.50 -15.30
C ASP A 250 21.76 7.74 -15.42
N ARG A 251 20.72 8.33 -14.83
CA ARG A 251 19.38 7.74 -14.81
C ARG A 251 18.76 7.65 -16.21
N ALA A 252 19.06 8.60 -17.10
CA ALA A 252 18.52 8.59 -18.46
C ALA A 252 19.09 7.43 -19.27
N ALA A 253 20.40 7.14 -19.15
CA ALA A 253 21.00 5.94 -19.73
C ALA A 253 20.39 4.67 -19.16
N TYR A 254 20.23 4.60 -17.83
CA TYR A 254 19.61 3.44 -17.20
C TYR A 254 18.17 3.19 -17.64
N VAL A 255 17.38 4.25 -17.86
CA VAL A 255 16.03 4.16 -18.43
C VAL A 255 16.05 3.65 -19.88
N ARG A 256 17.03 4.06 -20.69
CA ARG A 256 17.21 3.51 -22.04
C ARG A 256 17.57 2.02 -22.00
N ASP A 257 18.42 1.60 -21.06
CA ASP A 257 18.76 0.19 -20.87
C ASP A 257 17.52 -0.63 -20.45
N MET A 258 16.69 -0.09 -19.56
CA MET A 258 15.40 -0.71 -19.21
C MET A 258 14.50 -0.84 -20.45
N LYS A 259 14.40 0.19 -21.30
CA LYS A 259 13.61 0.12 -22.54
C LYS A 259 14.12 -0.97 -23.48
N ALA A 260 15.44 -1.09 -23.66
CA ALA A 260 16.02 -2.13 -24.50
C ALA A 260 15.65 -3.54 -24.00
N LYS A 261 15.73 -3.78 -22.69
CA LYS A 261 15.30 -5.05 -22.07
C LYS A 261 13.80 -5.32 -22.24
N VAL A 262 12.97 -4.28 -22.09
CA VAL A 262 11.52 -4.38 -22.32
C VAL A 262 11.25 -4.79 -23.77
N ASP A 263 11.89 -4.12 -24.72
CA ASP A 263 11.72 -4.37 -26.16
C ASP A 263 12.15 -5.77 -26.56
N GLU A 264 13.26 -6.25 -25.99
CA GLU A 264 13.74 -7.62 -26.17
C GLU A 264 12.73 -8.65 -25.62
N ALA A 265 12.27 -8.46 -24.38
CA ALA A 265 11.36 -9.39 -23.71
C ALA A 265 9.97 -9.48 -24.38
N VAL A 266 9.49 -8.37 -24.95
CA VAL A 266 8.19 -8.33 -25.67
C VAL A 266 8.33 -8.56 -27.18
N GLY A 267 9.55 -8.52 -27.72
CA GLY A 267 9.85 -8.68 -29.15
C GLY A 267 9.35 -7.51 -30.03
N ARG A 268 9.18 -6.31 -29.48
CA ARG A 268 8.62 -5.13 -30.20
C ARG A 268 9.29 -3.84 -29.73
N SER A 269 10.07 -3.20 -30.61
CA SER A 269 10.82 -1.99 -30.28
C SER A 269 10.01 -0.68 -30.39
N ASP A 270 8.88 -0.70 -31.10
CA ASP A 270 8.07 0.48 -31.41
C ASP A 270 6.92 0.71 -30.41
N ALA A 271 6.71 -0.20 -29.47
CA ALA A 271 5.67 -0.08 -28.45
C ALA A 271 6.03 0.97 -27.38
N PRO A 272 5.06 1.76 -26.89
CA PRO A 272 5.31 2.69 -25.81
C PRO A 272 5.61 1.94 -24.51
N MET A 273 6.56 2.46 -23.74
CA MET A 273 6.88 1.99 -22.39
C MET A 273 6.40 3.02 -21.38
N PHE A 274 5.57 2.60 -20.43
CA PHE A 274 5.06 3.44 -19.37
C PHE A 274 5.85 3.21 -18.10
N ILE A 275 6.48 4.24 -17.54
CA ILE A 275 7.21 4.15 -16.27
C ILE A 275 6.33 4.66 -15.15
N LYS A 276 6.02 3.80 -14.19
CA LYS A 276 5.35 4.16 -12.95
C LYS A 276 6.38 4.32 -11.83
N GLN A 277 6.68 5.57 -11.51
CA GLN A 277 7.61 5.89 -10.41
C GLN A 277 7.07 5.45 -9.05
N HIS A 278 7.98 4.92 -8.22
CA HIS A 278 7.74 4.60 -6.82
C HIS A 278 7.48 5.89 -6.01
N PRO A 279 6.50 5.92 -5.09
CA PRO A 279 6.21 7.10 -4.28
C PRO A 279 7.40 7.63 -3.46
N GLY A 280 8.39 6.79 -3.17
CA GLY A 280 9.60 7.14 -2.45
C GLY A 280 10.72 7.77 -3.30
N GLU A 281 10.68 7.69 -4.63
CA GLU A 281 11.68 8.32 -5.51
C GLU A 281 11.55 9.85 -5.43
N LYS A 282 12.61 10.57 -5.10
CA LYS A 282 12.62 12.02 -4.91
C LYS A 282 12.81 12.79 -6.21
N ARG A 283 13.47 12.17 -7.20
CA ARG A 283 13.74 12.80 -8.50
C ARG A 283 12.70 12.32 -9.51
N ASP A 284 12.15 13.23 -10.30
CA ASP A 284 11.35 12.85 -11.46
C ASP A 284 12.24 12.26 -12.55
N ILE A 285 11.68 11.37 -13.38
CA ILE A 285 12.39 10.86 -14.56
C ILE A 285 12.29 11.91 -15.65
N ASP A 286 13.45 12.43 -16.08
CA ASP A 286 13.54 13.37 -17.20
C ASP A 286 12.94 12.76 -18.48
N ALA A 287 12.52 13.62 -19.40
CA ALA A 287 12.02 13.16 -20.70
C ALA A 287 13.13 12.39 -21.44
N VAL A 288 12.93 11.09 -21.64
CA VAL A 288 13.85 10.22 -22.38
C VAL A 288 13.27 9.94 -23.78
N PRO A 289 14.04 10.10 -24.86
CA PRO A 289 13.61 9.71 -26.21
C PRO A 289 13.20 8.23 -26.29
N GLY A 290 12.31 7.89 -27.23
CA GLY A 290 11.97 6.49 -27.53
C GLY A 290 10.60 6.00 -27.03
N LYS A 291 9.56 6.84 -27.12
CA LYS A 291 8.17 6.53 -26.67
C LYS A 291 8.11 6.06 -25.20
N ILE A 292 8.90 6.69 -24.35
CA ILE A 292 8.90 6.46 -22.91
C ILE A 292 8.00 7.52 -22.27
N LEU A 293 6.97 7.08 -21.58
CA LEU A 293 5.98 7.94 -20.93
C LEU A 293 6.00 7.70 -19.43
N THR A 294 5.90 8.76 -18.63
CA THR A 294 5.85 8.65 -17.18
C THR A 294 4.41 8.70 -16.69
N LEU A 295 4.03 7.71 -15.88
CA LEU A 295 2.76 7.68 -15.18
C LEU A 295 2.87 8.50 -13.88
N PRO A 296 1.81 9.21 -13.47
CA PRO A 296 1.81 10.02 -12.25
C PRO A 296 2.27 9.23 -11.03
N LYS A 297 3.25 9.78 -10.30
CA LYS A 297 3.85 9.14 -9.12
C LYS A 297 2.81 8.83 -8.02
N LYS A 298 1.83 9.72 -7.81
CA LYS A 298 0.79 9.59 -6.78
C LYS A 298 -0.31 8.58 -7.10
N LEU A 299 -0.43 8.12 -8.34
CA LEU A 299 -1.47 7.18 -8.75
C LEU A 299 -1.18 5.79 -8.13
N PRO A 300 -2.12 5.18 -7.39
CA PRO A 300 -2.00 3.77 -7.00
C PRO A 300 -1.92 2.88 -8.24
N CYS A 301 -0.99 1.91 -8.23
CA CYS A 301 -0.76 1.03 -9.39
C CYS A 301 -2.02 0.25 -9.78
N GLU A 302 -2.82 -0.13 -8.79
CA GLU A 302 -4.05 -0.90 -8.96
C GLU A 302 -5.10 -0.17 -9.80
N LEU A 303 -5.05 1.17 -9.86
CA LEU A 303 -5.96 1.94 -10.71
C LEU A 303 -5.63 1.83 -12.21
N LEU A 304 -4.46 1.30 -12.56
CA LEU A 304 -4.19 0.89 -13.95
C LEU A 304 -5.20 -0.16 -14.43
N TYR A 305 -5.80 -0.93 -13.52
CA TYR A 305 -6.89 -1.84 -13.88
C TYR A 305 -8.09 -1.13 -14.52
N LEU A 306 -8.43 0.08 -14.06
CA LEU A 306 -9.52 0.86 -14.67
C LEU A 306 -9.17 1.28 -16.10
N VAL A 307 -7.90 1.65 -16.34
CA VAL A 307 -7.38 2.00 -17.67
C VAL A 307 -7.43 0.78 -18.59
N ILE A 308 -7.03 -0.40 -18.10
CA ILE A 308 -7.09 -1.67 -18.84
C ILE A 308 -8.51 -1.94 -19.32
N LEU A 309 -9.48 -1.92 -18.39
CA LEU A 309 -10.87 -2.22 -18.68
C LEU A 309 -11.48 -1.22 -19.66
N LYS A 310 -11.31 0.08 -19.40
CA LYS A 310 -11.93 1.13 -20.21
C LYS A 310 -11.43 1.14 -21.66
N ASN A 311 -10.14 0.85 -21.88
CA ASN A 311 -9.53 0.89 -23.20
C ASN A 311 -9.48 -0.48 -23.90
N GLY A 312 -9.97 -1.53 -23.25
CA GLY A 312 -9.97 -2.89 -23.81
C GLY A 312 -8.56 -3.42 -24.09
N ILE A 313 -7.60 -3.09 -23.21
CA ILE A 313 -6.24 -3.61 -23.26
C ILE A 313 -6.29 -5.10 -22.95
N ARG A 314 -5.77 -5.92 -23.86
CA ARG A 314 -5.85 -7.39 -23.75
C ARG A 314 -4.65 -7.99 -23.05
N LYS A 315 -3.52 -7.28 -23.04
CA LYS A 315 -2.26 -7.76 -22.47
C LYS A 315 -1.49 -6.62 -21.80
N ILE A 316 -0.97 -6.89 -20.61
CA ILE A 316 -0.04 -6.05 -19.87
C ILE A 316 1.25 -6.82 -19.65
N ASN A 317 2.37 -6.20 -20.00
CA ASN A 317 3.70 -6.68 -19.65
C ASN A 317 4.21 -5.80 -18.50
N LEU A 318 4.26 -6.36 -17.30
CA LEU A 318 4.61 -5.63 -16.08
C LEU A 318 6.04 -5.97 -15.67
N PHE A 319 6.92 -4.99 -15.78
CA PHE A 319 8.33 -5.09 -15.43
C PHE A 319 8.59 -4.45 -14.07
N SER A 320 9.43 -5.06 -13.25
CA SER A 320 9.72 -4.51 -11.92
C SER A 320 11.01 -5.03 -11.29
N PHE A 321 11.49 -4.34 -10.26
CA PHE A 321 12.56 -4.78 -9.37
C PHE A 321 12.02 -5.54 -8.13
N GLY A 322 10.90 -6.25 -8.27
CA GLY A 322 10.22 -6.92 -7.17
C GLY A 322 9.21 -6.04 -6.41
N SER A 323 8.60 -5.07 -7.08
CA SER A 323 7.54 -4.25 -6.49
C SER A 323 6.36 -5.10 -6.08
N THR A 324 5.81 -4.79 -4.93
CA THR A 324 4.75 -5.60 -4.34
C THR A 324 3.36 -5.22 -4.82
N ALA A 325 3.22 -4.07 -5.47
CA ALA A 325 2.02 -3.67 -6.18
C ALA A 325 1.62 -4.68 -7.28
N ILE A 326 2.57 -5.48 -7.76
CA ILE A 326 2.34 -6.59 -8.69
C ILE A 326 1.29 -7.56 -8.14
N LEU A 327 1.30 -7.86 -6.83
CA LEU A 327 0.38 -8.84 -6.24
C LEU A 327 -1.07 -8.39 -6.32
N ASN A 328 -1.31 -7.09 -6.17
CA ASN A 328 -2.65 -6.51 -6.22
C ASN A 328 -3.16 -6.43 -7.66
N LEU A 329 -2.30 -5.97 -8.58
CA LEU A 329 -2.65 -5.92 -10.00
C LEU A 329 -2.84 -7.33 -10.59
N TYR A 330 -2.03 -8.30 -10.16
CA TYR A 330 -2.17 -9.69 -10.57
C TYR A 330 -3.55 -10.26 -10.22
N ASP A 331 -4.07 -10.03 -9.01
CA ASP A 331 -5.41 -10.52 -8.66
C ASP A 331 -6.52 -9.88 -9.49
N LEU A 332 -6.32 -8.64 -9.93
CA LEU A 332 -7.27 -7.96 -10.80
C LEU A 332 -7.26 -8.52 -12.23
N CYS A 333 -6.10 -8.95 -12.72
CA CYS A 333 -5.91 -9.42 -14.10
C CYS A 333 -5.91 -10.95 -14.26
N LYS A 334 -5.84 -11.72 -13.15
CA LYS A 334 -5.62 -13.19 -13.18
C LYS A 334 -6.71 -13.95 -13.95
N SER A 335 -7.95 -13.49 -13.94
CA SER A 335 -9.06 -14.19 -14.63
C SER A 335 -8.88 -14.24 -16.13
N ASP A 336 -8.11 -13.31 -16.70
CA ASP A 336 -8.10 -13.06 -18.14
C ASP A 336 -6.77 -13.47 -18.80
N ASN A 337 -5.83 -14.06 -18.05
CA ASN A 337 -4.45 -14.35 -18.48
C ASN A 337 -3.78 -13.16 -19.20
N SER A 338 -4.15 -11.94 -18.80
CA SER A 338 -3.79 -10.70 -19.50
C SER A 338 -2.53 -10.04 -18.93
N LEU A 339 -1.82 -10.69 -18.01
CA LEU A 339 -0.67 -10.11 -17.30
C LEU A 339 0.55 -11.02 -17.34
N ASP A 340 1.58 -10.58 -18.06
CA ASP A 340 2.93 -11.14 -17.98
C ASP A 340 3.77 -10.33 -16.99
N ILE A 341 4.50 -11.01 -16.12
CA ILE A 341 5.34 -10.37 -15.09
C ILE A 341 6.80 -10.67 -15.39
N TYR A 342 7.61 -9.61 -15.43
CA TYR A 342 9.04 -9.65 -15.66
C TYR A 342 9.76 -8.98 -14.49
N ILE A 343 10.74 -9.66 -13.91
CA ILE A 343 11.58 -9.16 -12.83
C ILE A 343 12.94 -8.83 -13.39
N PHE A 344 13.35 -7.57 -13.28
CA PHE A 344 14.68 -7.16 -13.68
C PHE A 344 15.71 -7.81 -12.76
N ASP A 345 16.62 -8.57 -13.36
CA ASP A 345 17.88 -8.94 -12.73
C ASP A 345 18.95 -7.98 -13.21
N SER A 346 19.47 -7.19 -12.28
CA SER A 346 20.54 -6.25 -12.54
C SER A 346 21.67 -6.51 -11.57
N LEU A 347 22.83 -6.87 -12.12
CA LEU A 347 24.09 -7.01 -11.39
C LEU A 347 24.49 -5.73 -10.62
N ARG A 348 23.93 -4.57 -10.99
CA ARG A 348 24.16 -3.27 -10.35
C ARG A 348 23.23 -2.98 -9.16
N MET A 349 22.30 -3.87 -8.82
CA MET A 349 21.42 -3.69 -7.67
C MET A 349 22.22 -3.89 -6.37
N GLU A 350 22.11 -2.91 -5.47
CA GLU A 350 22.65 -3.00 -4.10
C GLU A 350 22.01 -4.18 -3.34
N GLU A 351 22.69 -4.70 -2.32
CA GLU A 351 22.24 -5.89 -1.56
C GLU A 351 20.82 -5.73 -0.99
N ASP A 352 20.45 -4.52 -0.55
CA ASP A 352 19.12 -4.24 -0.02
C ASP A 352 18.02 -4.39 -1.09
N VAL A 353 18.30 -3.97 -2.33
CA VAL A 353 17.36 -4.08 -3.45
C VAL A 353 17.23 -5.55 -3.89
N LYS A 354 18.35 -6.29 -3.90
CA LYS A 354 18.33 -7.75 -4.13
C LYS A 354 17.48 -8.47 -3.09
N MET A 355 17.63 -8.13 -1.81
CA MET A 355 16.81 -8.69 -0.74
C MET A 355 15.31 -8.41 -0.95
N ILE A 356 14.93 -7.22 -1.45
CA ILE A 356 13.53 -6.91 -1.76
C ILE A 356 13.03 -7.79 -2.91
N ALA A 357 13.80 -7.91 -3.99
CA ALA A 357 13.47 -8.76 -5.13
C ALA A 357 13.36 -10.24 -4.74
N ASP A 358 14.28 -10.76 -3.93
CA ASP A 358 14.26 -12.15 -3.44
C ASP A 358 13.01 -12.42 -2.61
N ARG A 359 12.68 -11.51 -1.69
CA ARG A 359 11.46 -11.62 -0.86
C ARG A 359 10.19 -11.58 -1.71
N PHE A 360 10.16 -10.75 -2.75
CA PHE A 360 9.08 -10.77 -3.72
C PHE A 360 9.00 -12.12 -4.43
N CYS A 361 10.12 -12.62 -4.96
CA CYS A 361 10.19 -13.90 -5.68
C CYS A 361 9.73 -15.08 -4.81
N GLU A 362 10.16 -15.14 -3.54
CA GLU A 362 9.70 -16.14 -2.58
C GLU A 362 8.18 -16.08 -2.38
N LEU A 363 7.64 -14.88 -2.25
CA LEU A 363 6.21 -14.70 -2.05
C LEU A 363 5.43 -15.04 -3.33
N ALA A 364 5.87 -14.56 -4.49
CA ALA A 364 5.30 -14.87 -5.80
C ALA A 364 5.24 -16.39 -6.04
N LYS A 365 6.31 -17.13 -5.69
CA LYS A 365 6.32 -18.61 -5.72
C LYS A 365 5.27 -19.23 -4.79
N LYS A 366 5.16 -18.75 -3.55
CA LYS A 366 4.09 -19.20 -2.61
C LYS A 366 2.69 -18.92 -3.17
N HIS A 367 2.55 -17.90 -4.01
CA HIS A 367 1.30 -17.52 -4.66
C HIS A 367 1.03 -18.19 -6.00
N GLN A 368 1.97 -18.99 -6.51
CA GLN A 368 1.89 -19.55 -7.86
C GLN A 368 1.72 -18.44 -8.92
N ILE A 369 2.35 -17.29 -8.69
CA ILE A 369 2.43 -16.21 -9.67
C ILE A 369 3.60 -16.55 -10.60
N ALA A 370 3.28 -16.74 -11.88
CA ALA A 370 4.30 -16.92 -12.91
C ALA A 370 5.00 -15.58 -13.19
N PHE A 371 6.32 -15.62 -13.26
CA PHE A 371 7.14 -14.48 -13.67
C PHE A 371 8.38 -14.98 -14.41
N GLN A 372 8.98 -14.08 -15.20
CA GLN A 372 10.24 -14.30 -15.89
C GLN A 372 11.29 -13.32 -15.35
N THR A 373 12.56 -13.68 -15.47
CA THR A 373 13.67 -12.80 -15.07
C THR A 373 14.34 -12.25 -16.33
N VAL A 374 14.63 -10.95 -16.36
CA VAL A 374 15.16 -10.23 -17.55
C VAL A 374 16.29 -9.25 -17.24
#